data_AF-A0A7S2QKZ8-F1
#
_entry.id   AF-A0A7S2QKZ8-F1
#
_cell.length_a   1.000
_cell.length_b   1.000
_cell.length_c   1.000
_cell.angle_alpha   90.00
_cell.angle_beta   90.00
_cell.angle_gamma   90.00
#
_symmetry.space_group_name_H-M   'P 1'
#
loop_
_entity.id
_entity.type
_entity.pdbx_description
1 polymer ?
#
loop_
_entity_poly.entity_id
_entity_poly.type
_entity_poly.pdbx_seq_one_letter_code
_entity_poly.pdbx_strand_id
1 'polypeptide(L)'
;MAAFSTPLEREVFLAEGGETEDCALVSRTNAVGLVDRFGRYKRPVFAVLASGAVAAIVATVIVAPTSSGTGGEVGRPSIRGGVGDTVQASVVIDRPSKADVDPDDDDEPVEEEDENACAAPGSNCLKSKCCKQAGHQCFTKDAWWGQCMVSCSGGPNVVDQASPLPWTCKALGERTPGEPPKCSGPGEDCRSSKCCSTPGTQCFMKNADWGSCLPSCEPGPNFQEPEWNNWWCRPLGPRSPGAAPWVQSTCAHPGENCAPKGCCATP
;
A
#
# COMPACT_ATOMS: atom_id res chain seq x y z
N MET A 1 67.96 -42.75 6.49
CA MET A 1 68.71 -42.31 5.27
C MET A 1 67.69 -41.65 4.34
N ALA A 2 68.04 -40.55 3.66
CA ALA A 2 67.30 -39.78 2.62
C ALA A 2 65.74 -39.78 2.66
N ALA A 3 64.96 -38.70 2.85
CA ALA A 3 65.03 -37.31 2.37
C ALA A 3 64.86 -37.13 0.84
N PHE A 4 63.81 -36.42 0.38
CA PHE A 4 63.89 -35.08 -0.25
C PHE A 4 62.54 -34.54 -0.82
N SER A 5 62.41 -33.21 -0.81
CA SER A 5 61.67 -32.29 -1.71
C SER A 5 60.12 -32.25 -1.85
N THR A 6 59.61 -31.02 -1.75
CA THR A 6 58.42 -30.41 -2.40
C THR A 6 58.91 -29.50 -3.56
N PRO A 7 58.15 -28.55 -4.21
CA PRO A 7 56.70 -28.27 -4.32
C PRO A 7 56.26 -28.11 -5.82
N LEU A 8 55.35 -27.14 -6.15
CA LEU A 8 54.77 -26.73 -7.46
C LEU A 8 53.63 -27.59 -8.04
N GLU A 9 52.68 -27.08 -8.84
CA GLU A 9 52.00 -25.75 -8.87
C GLU A 9 50.69 -25.85 -9.73
N ARG A 10 50.03 -24.70 -10.02
CA ARG A 10 48.84 -24.57 -10.90
C ARG A 10 49.03 -25.17 -12.30
N GLU A 11 47.91 -25.59 -12.91
CA GLU A 11 47.43 -25.04 -14.19
C GLU A 11 45.90 -24.94 -14.19
N VAL A 12 45.34 -24.08 -15.05
CA VAL A 12 43.89 -23.89 -15.26
C VAL A 12 43.63 -23.93 -16.75
N PHE A 13 42.83 -24.90 -17.21
CA PHE A 13 42.40 -24.98 -18.61
C PHE A 13 41.02 -24.35 -18.79
N LEU A 14 40.96 -23.35 -19.67
CA LEU A 14 39.74 -22.82 -20.25
C LEU A 14 39.35 -23.65 -21.49
N ALA A 15 38.07 -23.61 -21.85
CA ALA A 15 37.55 -24.09 -23.14
C ALA A 15 36.64 -23.02 -23.75
N GLU A 16 36.65 -22.87 -25.07
CA GLU A 16 36.03 -21.76 -25.82
C GLU A 16 35.06 -22.26 -26.91
N GLY A 17 34.04 -21.46 -27.26
CA GLY A 17 33.02 -21.74 -28.30
C GLY A 17 31.90 -22.69 -27.83
N GLY A 18 30.61 -22.54 -28.20
CA GLY A 18 29.87 -21.59 -29.07
C GLY A 18 28.37 -21.61 -28.68
N GLU A 19 27.33 -21.28 -29.46
CA GLU A 19 27.05 -20.51 -30.71
C GLU A 19 25.53 -20.71 -30.99
N THR A 20 24.68 -19.82 -31.54
CA THR A 20 24.71 -18.41 -32.01
C THR A 20 23.33 -17.74 -31.79
N GLU A 21 23.23 -16.41 -32.05
CA GLU A 21 22.08 -15.66 -32.66
C GLU A 21 20.63 -15.75 -32.09
N ASP A 22 19.75 -14.73 -32.23
CA ASP A 22 19.88 -13.27 -32.23
C ASP A 22 18.47 -12.64 -32.03
N CYS A 23 18.39 -11.40 -31.52
CA CYS A 23 17.38 -10.38 -31.90
C CYS A 23 17.58 -9.10 -31.06
N ALA A 24 18.33 -8.13 -31.59
CA ALA A 24 18.63 -6.88 -30.90
C ALA A 24 17.46 -5.86 -30.84
N LEU A 25 17.41 -5.06 -29.77
CA LEU A 25 16.95 -3.66 -29.84
C LEU A 25 17.41 -2.81 -28.63
N VAL A 26 18.32 -1.86 -28.87
CA VAL A 26 18.35 -0.50 -28.28
C VAL A 26 19.50 0.28 -28.94
N SER A 27 19.19 1.40 -29.58
CA SER A 27 20.21 2.26 -30.21
C SER A 27 20.90 3.12 -29.16
N ARG A 28 22.24 3.06 -29.09
CA ARG A 28 23.07 4.01 -28.34
C ARG A 28 23.94 4.80 -29.32
N THR A 29 23.55 6.03 -29.61
CA THR A 29 24.35 6.97 -30.42
C THR A 29 25.55 7.47 -29.63
N ASN A 30 26.69 6.77 -29.79
CA ASN A 30 27.97 7.21 -29.23
C ASN A 30 28.42 8.53 -29.88
N ALA A 31 28.60 9.58 -29.07
CA ALA A 31 29.20 10.82 -29.52
C ALA A 31 30.72 10.61 -29.69
N VAL A 32 31.21 10.70 -30.93
CA VAL A 32 32.64 10.54 -31.24
C VAL A 32 33.42 11.77 -30.76
N GLY A 33 34.08 11.66 -29.61
CA GLY A 33 34.99 12.69 -29.11
C GLY A 33 36.25 12.77 -29.96
N LEU A 34 36.41 13.83 -30.75
CA LEU A 34 37.62 14.06 -31.53
C LEU A 34 38.78 14.51 -30.62
N VAL A 35 39.81 13.68 -30.49
CA VAL A 35 40.98 13.97 -29.63
C VAL A 35 42.16 14.43 -30.48
N ASP A 36 42.56 15.70 -30.31
CA ASP A 36 43.69 16.29 -31.03
C ASP A 36 45.04 15.90 -30.38
N ARG A 37 46.11 15.81 -31.20
CA ARG A 37 47.36 15.08 -30.93
C ARG A 37 48.28 15.71 -29.87
N PHE A 38 47.82 16.74 -29.16
CA PHE A 38 48.59 17.52 -28.19
C PHE A 38 47.95 17.65 -26.79
N GLY A 39 46.93 16.84 -26.47
CA GLY A 39 46.61 16.49 -25.07
C GLY A 39 46.26 17.64 -24.13
N ARG A 40 45.56 18.69 -24.60
CA ARG A 40 45.11 19.83 -23.76
C ARG A 40 43.61 20.05 -23.90
N TYR A 41 42.88 19.89 -22.79
CA TYR A 41 41.44 20.11 -22.72
C TYR A 41 41.11 21.61 -22.84
N LYS A 42 40.52 22.04 -23.96
CA LYS A 42 39.96 23.40 -24.08
C LYS A 42 38.65 23.48 -23.32
N ARG A 43 38.54 24.40 -22.35
CA ARG A 43 37.29 24.69 -21.64
C ARG A 43 36.35 25.45 -22.60
N PRO A 44 35.08 25.03 -22.78
CA PRO A 44 34.13 25.79 -23.59
C PRO A 44 33.75 27.08 -22.87
N VAL A 45 33.98 28.23 -23.50
CA VAL A 45 33.42 29.51 -23.07
C VAL A 45 32.00 29.60 -23.65
N PHE A 46 31.00 29.34 -22.83
CA PHE A 46 29.60 29.53 -23.23
C PHE A 46 29.28 31.03 -23.31
N ALA A 47 29.08 31.53 -24.53
CA ALA A 47 28.63 32.90 -24.74
C ALA A 47 27.14 33.03 -24.36
N VAL A 48 26.83 33.90 -23.41
CA VAL A 48 25.44 34.19 -23.01
C VAL A 48 24.83 35.15 -24.04
N LEU A 49 24.03 34.62 -24.97
CA LEU A 49 23.19 35.42 -25.84
C LEU A 49 21.88 35.75 -25.13
N ALA A 50 21.75 36.98 -24.64
CA ALA A 50 20.48 37.50 -24.15
C ALA A 50 19.56 37.80 -25.34
N SER A 51 18.38 37.19 -25.38
CA SER A 51 17.33 37.47 -26.36
C SER A 51 15.96 37.43 -25.68
N GLY A 52 15.49 38.60 -25.25
CA GLY A 52 14.17 38.75 -24.65
C GLY A 52 13.08 38.77 -25.73
N ALA A 53 12.12 37.87 -25.65
CA ALA A 53 10.91 37.87 -26.48
C ALA A 53 9.68 37.65 -25.58
N VAL A 54 8.96 38.73 -25.26
CA VAL A 54 7.73 38.66 -24.47
C VAL A 54 6.55 38.33 -25.41
N ALA A 55 6.23 37.04 -25.52
CA ALA A 55 5.07 36.58 -26.26
C ALA A 55 3.81 36.68 -25.38
N ALA A 56 3.02 37.74 -25.58
CA ALA A 56 1.72 37.89 -24.92
C ALA A 56 0.69 36.95 -25.55
N ILE A 57 0.33 35.86 -24.85
CA ILE A 57 -0.71 34.93 -25.29
C ILE A 57 -2.08 35.52 -24.93
N VAL A 58 -2.81 35.99 -25.95
CA VAL A 58 -4.20 36.43 -25.81
C VAL A 58 -5.11 35.21 -25.66
N ALA A 59 -6.04 35.25 -24.72
CA ALA A 59 -6.90 34.13 -24.40
C ALA A 59 -7.98 33.86 -25.46
N THR A 60 -8.22 32.58 -25.76
CA THR A 60 -9.41 32.09 -26.45
C THR A 60 -10.10 31.02 -25.61
N VAL A 61 -11.25 31.35 -25.03
CA VAL A 61 -12.06 30.38 -24.26
C VAL A 61 -12.90 29.57 -25.24
N ILE A 62 -12.51 28.33 -25.50
CA ILE A 62 -13.29 27.39 -26.32
C ILE A 62 -14.41 26.81 -25.44
N VAL A 63 -15.61 27.35 -25.60
CA VAL A 63 -16.83 26.81 -24.96
C VAL A 63 -17.27 25.57 -25.74
N ALA A 64 -17.20 24.40 -25.12
CA ALA A 64 -17.76 23.17 -25.67
C ALA A 64 -19.29 23.13 -25.44
N PRO A 65 -20.11 22.80 -26.46
CA PRO A 65 -21.55 22.71 -26.30
C PRO A 65 -21.96 21.42 -25.55
N THR A 66 -22.89 21.56 -24.60
CA THR A 66 -23.49 20.43 -23.87
C THR A 66 -24.49 19.68 -24.75
N SER A 67 -24.26 18.39 -25.00
CA SER A 67 -25.22 17.52 -25.69
C SER A 67 -26.33 17.05 -24.74
N SER A 68 -27.55 17.53 -24.96
CA SER A 68 -28.73 17.13 -24.18
C SER A 68 -29.20 15.72 -24.55
N GLY A 69 -29.06 14.75 -23.63
CA GLY A 69 -29.67 13.42 -23.76
C GLY A 69 -31.17 13.48 -23.42
N THR A 70 -32.02 13.11 -24.37
CA THR A 70 -33.48 13.11 -24.19
C THR A 70 -33.95 11.86 -23.44
N GLY A 71 -34.87 12.04 -22.49
CA GLY A 71 -35.52 10.92 -21.79
C GLY A 71 -36.43 10.10 -22.70
N GLY A 72 -36.58 8.81 -22.37
CA GLY A 72 -37.53 7.90 -23.01
C GLY A 72 -38.48 7.30 -21.97
N GLU A 73 -39.75 7.70 -22.01
CA GLU A 73 -40.79 7.12 -21.15
C GLU A 73 -41.20 5.74 -21.68
N VAL A 74 -41.09 4.70 -20.85
CA VAL A 74 -41.56 3.35 -21.19
C VAL A 74 -43.03 3.23 -20.78
N GLY A 75 -43.92 3.17 -21.77
CA GLY A 75 -45.37 3.26 -21.56
C GLY A 75 -45.97 2.08 -20.79
N ARG A 76 -46.88 2.40 -19.85
CA ARG A 76 -47.73 1.40 -19.16
C ARG A 76 -48.84 0.89 -20.10
N PRO A 77 -49.01 -0.43 -20.28
CA PRO A 77 -50.24 -0.99 -20.83
C PRO A 77 -51.40 -0.80 -19.82
N SER A 78 -52.55 -0.33 -20.30
CA SER A 78 -53.79 -0.28 -19.51
C SER A 78 -54.72 -1.40 -19.95
N ILE A 79 -54.93 -2.41 -19.10
CA ILE A 79 -55.89 -3.48 -19.33
C ILE A 79 -57.15 -3.20 -18.52
N ARG A 80 -58.31 -3.22 -19.19
CA ARG A 80 -59.65 -3.16 -18.56
C ARG A 80 -60.38 -4.48 -18.76
N GLY A 81 -61.05 -4.96 -17.71
CA GLY A 81 -61.84 -6.19 -17.68
C GLY A 81 -61.57 -6.95 -16.37
N GLY A 82 -62.55 -7.49 -15.66
CA GLY A 82 -64.01 -7.49 -15.88
C GLY A 82 -64.78 -7.53 -14.55
N VAL A 83 -66.10 -7.74 -14.61
CA VAL A 83 -67.00 -7.84 -13.44
C VAL A 83 -67.34 -9.32 -13.19
N GLY A 84 -67.49 -9.70 -11.91
CA GLY A 84 -67.76 -11.06 -11.44
C GLY A 84 -66.55 -11.65 -10.69
N ASP A 85 -66.67 -12.34 -9.56
CA ASP A 85 -67.87 -12.66 -8.76
C ASP A 85 -67.53 -12.73 -7.27
N THR A 86 -68.53 -12.67 -6.41
CA THR A 86 -68.36 -12.72 -4.94
C THR A 86 -68.04 -14.15 -4.46
N VAL A 87 -66.85 -14.35 -3.88
CA VAL A 87 -66.54 -15.52 -3.05
C VAL A 87 -66.10 -15.05 -1.66
N GLN A 88 -66.81 -15.49 -0.61
CA GLN A 88 -66.44 -15.21 0.77
C GLN A 88 -65.29 -16.13 1.20
N ALA A 89 -64.05 -15.69 0.98
CA ALA A 89 -62.89 -16.31 1.62
C ALA A 89 -62.80 -15.84 3.07
N SER A 90 -63.17 -16.70 4.02
CA SER A 90 -62.94 -16.46 5.45
C SER A 90 -61.43 -16.46 5.72
N VAL A 91 -60.85 -15.28 5.94
CA VAL A 91 -59.44 -15.16 6.31
C VAL A 91 -59.24 -15.73 7.72
N VAL A 92 -58.79 -16.97 7.78
CA VAL A 92 -58.17 -17.53 8.99
C VAL A 92 -56.81 -16.85 9.11
N ILE A 93 -56.67 -15.95 10.09
CA ILE A 93 -55.40 -15.29 10.41
C ILE A 93 -54.56 -16.29 11.20
N ASP A 94 -54.04 -17.30 10.50
CA ASP A 94 -53.10 -18.23 11.11
C ASP A 94 -51.77 -17.52 11.39
N ARG A 95 -51.14 -17.84 12.52
CA ARG A 95 -49.89 -17.20 12.93
C ARG A 95 -48.77 -18.02 12.30
N PRO A 96 -47.96 -17.47 11.38
CA PRO A 96 -46.90 -18.24 10.73
C PRO A 96 -45.97 -18.83 11.79
N SER A 97 -46.03 -20.15 11.93
CA SER A 97 -45.11 -20.91 12.75
C SER A 97 -43.76 -20.92 12.06
N LYS A 98 -42.70 -20.56 12.80
CA LYS A 98 -41.31 -20.41 12.35
C LYS A 98 -40.76 -21.70 11.68
N ALA A 99 -41.05 -21.87 10.40
CA ALA A 99 -40.73 -23.06 9.60
C ALA A 99 -40.38 -22.70 8.15
N ASP A 100 -41.03 -21.69 7.57
CA ASP A 100 -40.68 -21.13 6.27
C ASP A 100 -39.55 -20.09 6.43
N VAL A 101 -38.31 -20.57 6.35
CA VAL A 101 -37.10 -19.75 6.21
C VAL A 101 -36.41 -20.24 4.94
N ASP A 102 -36.35 -19.39 3.93
CA ASP A 102 -35.61 -19.70 2.70
C ASP A 102 -34.10 -19.82 3.04
N PRO A 103 -33.41 -20.88 2.56
CA PRO A 103 -32.02 -21.14 2.92
C PRO A 103 -30.99 -20.32 2.14
N ASP A 104 -31.46 -19.43 1.25
CA ASP A 104 -30.64 -18.62 0.33
C ASP A 104 -30.66 -17.11 0.68
N ASP A 105 -31.42 -16.69 1.70
CA ASP A 105 -31.21 -15.38 2.34
C ASP A 105 -30.02 -15.48 3.30
N ASP A 106 -28.81 -15.30 2.76
CA ASP A 106 -27.63 -14.94 3.53
C ASP A 106 -27.84 -13.54 4.15
N ASP A 107 -28.56 -13.51 5.27
CA ASP A 107 -28.46 -12.50 6.32
C ASP A 107 -26.99 -12.53 6.83
N GLU A 108 -26.05 -11.97 6.05
CA GLU A 108 -24.77 -11.52 6.58
C GLU A 108 -25.11 -10.68 7.82
N PRO A 109 -24.55 -10.99 9.00
CA PRO A 109 -24.82 -10.19 10.18
C PRO A 109 -24.28 -8.79 9.90
N VAL A 110 -25.18 -7.88 9.52
CA VAL A 110 -24.90 -6.46 9.39
C VAL A 110 -24.44 -6.04 10.77
N GLU A 111 -23.12 -5.93 10.95
CA GLU A 111 -22.56 -5.42 12.20
C GLU A 111 -23.03 -3.99 12.31
N GLU A 112 -24.11 -3.78 13.07
CA GLU A 112 -24.59 -2.45 13.42
C GLU A 112 -23.48 -1.76 14.20
N GLU A 113 -22.67 -1.00 13.46
CA GLU A 113 -21.61 -0.17 14.01
C GLU A 113 -22.24 0.83 14.98
N ASP A 114 -22.31 0.47 16.25
CA ASP A 114 -22.66 1.33 17.37
C ASP A 114 -21.89 2.64 17.21
N GLU A 115 -22.59 3.70 16.76
CA GLU A 115 -21.97 4.97 16.38
C GLU A 115 -21.30 5.67 17.58
N ASN A 116 -21.62 5.22 18.79
CA ASN A 116 -21.05 5.66 20.05
C ASN A 116 -19.91 4.75 20.56
N ALA A 117 -19.71 3.56 20.01
CA ALA A 117 -18.57 2.72 20.34
C ALA A 117 -17.24 3.34 19.88
N CYS A 118 -16.24 3.32 20.75
CA CYS A 118 -14.91 3.80 20.40
C CYS A 118 -14.31 3.00 19.23
N ALA A 119 -13.55 3.64 18.37
CA ALA A 119 -12.99 3.02 17.16
C ALA A 119 -11.80 2.09 17.48
N ALA A 120 -11.65 1.02 16.70
CA ALA A 120 -10.48 0.14 16.80
C ALA A 120 -9.19 0.82 16.25
N PRO A 121 -7.98 0.31 16.54
CA PRO A 121 -6.75 0.80 15.93
C PRO A 121 -6.84 0.82 14.41
N GLY A 122 -6.53 1.95 13.78
CA GLY A 122 -6.62 2.10 12.32
C GLY A 122 -8.03 2.39 11.76
N SER A 123 -9.11 2.19 12.52
CA SER A 123 -10.48 2.50 12.08
C SER A 123 -10.79 4.00 12.10
N ASN A 124 -11.86 4.40 11.39
CA ASN A 124 -12.35 5.78 11.42
C ASN A 124 -12.94 6.12 12.79
N CYS A 125 -12.55 7.26 13.36
CA CYS A 125 -12.94 7.70 14.70
C CYS A 125 -13.66 9.06 14.74
N LEU A 126 -14.05 9.63 13.59
CA LEU A 126 -14.71 10.95 13.56
C LEU A 126 -16.07 11.01 14.28
N LYS A 127 -16.85 9.92 14.28
CA LYS A 127 -18.14 9.83 14.98
C LYS A 127 -17.94 9.77 16.50
N SER A 128 -17.37 8.68 16.99
CA SER A 128 -17.23 8.36 18.42
C SER A 128 -16.10 9.12 19.13
N LYS A 129 -15.08 9.59 18.42
CA LYS A 129 -13.99 10.45 18.92
C LYS A 129 -13.18 9.82 20.08
N CYS A 130 -13.20 8.51 20.21
CA CYS A 130 -12.44 7.74 21.20
C CYS A 130 -11.93 6.43 20.60
N CYS A 131 -10.94 5.80 21.25
CA CYS A 131 -10.23 4.63 20.72
C CYS A 131 -10.29 3.43 21.69
N LYS A 132 -10.50 2.21 21.19
CA LYS A 132 -10.55 0.98 22.02
C LYS A 132 -9.20 0.62 22.67
N GLN A 133 -8.08 1.04 22.09
CA GLN A 133 -6.73 0.63 22.50
C GLN A 133 -6.02 1.68 23.37
N ALA A 134 -5.37 1.23 24.45
CA ALA A 134 -4.57 2.05 25.34
C ALA A 134 -3.51 2.89 24.59
N GLY A 135 -3.28 4.12 25.05
CA GLY A 135 -2.34 5.07 24.45
C GLY A 135 -2.79 5.72 23.14
N HIS A 136 -3.85 5.23 22.50
CA HIS A 136 -4.35 5.79 21.23
C HIS A 136 -5.19 7.05 21.45
N GLN A 137 -5.09 7.96 20.50
CA GLN A 137 -5.87 9.18 20.36
C GLN A 137 -6.48 9.17 18.96
N CYS A 138 -7.71 9.67 18.82
CA CYS A 138 -8.29 9.92 17.50
C CYS A 138 -7.63 11.15 16.87
N PHE A 139 -6.96 11.01 15.72
CA PHE A 139 -6.33 12.12 14.99
C PHE A 139 -6.95 12.29 13.60
N THR A 140 -7.35 13.52 13.25
CA THR A 140 -7.87 13.79 11.90
C THR A 140 -6.77 13.67 10.83
N LYS A 141 -7.11 13.03 9.72
CA LYS A 141 -6.44 13.25 8.43
C LYS A 141 -7.01 14.54 7.83
N ASP A 142 -8.31 14.52 7.57
CA ASP A 142 -9.08 15.56 6.90
C ASP A 142 -10.49 15.69 7.56
N ALA A 143 -11.49 16.18 6.82
CA ALA A 143 -12.86 16.37 7.32
C ALA A 143 -13.72 15.09 7.34
N TRP A 144 -13.30 14.03 6.66
CA TRP A 144 -14.04 12.79 6.42
C TRP A 144 -13.35 11.55 6.98
N TRP A 145 -12.03 11.61 7.18
CA TRP A 145 -11.24 10.58 7.84
C TRP A 145 -10.47 11.11 9.06
N GLY A 146 -10.55 10.37 10.17
CA GLY A 146 -9.65 10.48 11.32
C GLY A 146 -9.40 9.09 11.90
N GLN A 147 -8.19 8.84 12.38
CA GLN A 147 -7.71 7.49 12.71
C GLN A 147 -7.21 7.38 14.15
N CYS A 148 -7.51 6.26 14.80
CA CYS A 148 -7.00 5.95 16.15
C CYS A 148 -5.53 5.49 16.11
N MET A 149 -4.61 6.37 16.51
CA MET A 149 -3.15 6.15 16.51
C MET A 149 -2.51 6.62 17.82
N VAL A 150 -1.29 6.13 18.14
CA VAL A 150 -0.52 6.60 19.32
C VAL A 150 -0.04 8.04 19.13
N SER A 151 0.45 8.35 17.93
CA SER A 151 1.00 9.65 17.53
C SER A 151 0.56 10.02 16.11
N CYS A 152 0.69 11.29 15.76
CA CYS A 152 0.40 11.82 14.41
C CYS A 152 1.31 13.03 14.17
N SER A 153 2.02 13.04 13.04
CA SER A 153 2.87 14.16 12.61
C SER A 153 2.20 14.85 11.43
N GLY A 154 1.94 16.17 11.55
CA GLY A 154 1.29 16.93 10.49
C GLY A 154 2.15 17.00 9.22
N GLY A 155 1.54 16.82 8.06
CA GLY A 155 2.23 16.65 6.78
C GLY A 155 1.89 15.32 6.08
N PRO A 156 2.54 14.98 4.96
CA PRO A 156 2.27 13.74 4.22
C PRO A 156 2.64 12.50 5.05
N ASN A 157 1.65 11.67 5.38
CA ASN A 157 1.85 10.45 6.15
C ASN A 157 2.22 9.29 5.21
N VAL A 158 3.50 8.91 5.14
CA VAL A 158 4.02 7.94 4.15
C VAL A 158 3.38 6.55 4.20
N VAL A 159 2.66 6.16 5.26
CA VAL A 159 1.93 4.89 5.33
C VAL A 159 0.45 4.98 4.92
N ASP A 160 -0.07 6.18 4.66
CA ASP A 160 -1.44 6.40 4.16
C ASP A 160 -1.57 5.93 2.71
N GLN A 161 -2.13 4.72 2.52
CA GLN A 161 -2.28 4.12 1.19
C GLN A 161 -3.21 4.91 0.26
N ALA A 162 -4.06 5.80 0.78
CA ALA A 162 -5.12 6.44 0.03
C ALA A 162 -4.77 7.83 -0.52
N SER A 163 -3.82 8.57 0.07
CA SER A 163 -3.51 9.92 -0.43
C SER A 163 -2.14 10.49 -0.02
N PRO A 164 -1.45 11.26 -0.90
CA PRO A 164 -0.31 12.10 -0.53
C PRO A 164 -0.68 13.37 0.25
N LEU A 165 -1.97 13.67 0.43
CA LEU A 165 -2.42 14.92 1.07
C LEU A 165 -1.96 14.98 2.54
N PRO A 166 -1.54 16.16 3.02
CA PRO A 166 -1.01 16.30 4.37
C PRO A 166 -2.08 16.10 5.43
N TRP A 167 -1.78 15.29 6.44
CA TRP A 167 -2.65 15.08 7.58
C TRP A 167 -2.68 16.32 8.46
N THR A 168 -3.87 16.69 8.92
CA THR A 168 -4.08 17.80 9.85
C THR A 168 -3.68 17.45 11.29
N CYS A 169 -3.71 16.16 11.66
CA CYS A 169 -3.34 15.64 12.99
C CYS A 169 -4.00 16.34 14.19
N LYS A 170 -5.20 16.93 14.01
CA LYS A 170 -5.97 17.48 15.12
C LYS A 170 -6.51 16.33 15.97
N ALA A 171 -6.18 16.32 17.25
CA ALA A 171 -6.73 15.37 18.20
C ALA A 171 -8.24 15.61 18.40
N LEU A 172 -9.01 14.53 18.47
CA LEU A 172 -10.43 14.52 18.84
C LEU A 172 -10.63 13.65 20.08
N GLY A 173 -11.43 14.13 21.03
CA GLY A 173 -11.68 13.48 22.32
C GLY A 173 -10.43 13.34 23.19
N GLU A 174 -10.50 12.47 24.20
CA GLU A 174 -9.40 12.19 25.11
C GLU A 174 -8.56 10.99 24.62
N ARG A 175 -7.27 10.96 24.99
CA ARG A 175 -6.42 9.78 24.78
C ARG A 175 -6.86 8.64 25.69
N THR A 176 -7.01 7.44 25.15
CA THR A 176 -7.32 6.24 25.91
C THR A 176 -6.20 5.95 26.93
N PRO A 177 -6.51 5.85 28.23
CA PRO A 177 -5.49 5.64 29.26
C PRO A 177 -4.69 4.34 29.09
N GLY A 178 -3.46 4.33 29.63
CA GLY A 178 -2.54 3.19 29.60
C GLY A 178 -1.46 3.30 28.52
N GLU A 179 -0.47 2.41 28.61
CA GLU A 179 0.64 2.30 27.64
C GLU A 179 0.17 1.59 26.35
N PRO A 180 0.54 2.06 25.15
CA PRO A 180 0.23 1.37 23.91
C PRO A 180 0.98 0.03 23.79
N PRO A 181 0.44 -0.97 23.08
CA PRO A 181 1.11 -2.26 22.90
C PRO A 181 2.40 -2.12 22.08
N LYS A 182 3.53 -2.59 22.65
CA LYS A 182 4.82 -2.63 21.94
C LYS A 182 4.83 -3.74 20.89
N CYS A 183 4.96 -3.36 19.62
CA CYS A 183 5.25 -4.27 18.51
C CYS A 183 6.75 -4.65 18.47
N SER A 184 7.05 -5.87 18.00
CA SER A 184 8.42 -6.39 17.95
C SER A 184 9.25 -5.72 16.84
N GLY A 185 10.52 -5.47 17.12
CA GLY A 185 11.50 -4.93 16.17
C GLY A 185 12.15 -5.98 15.26
N PRO A 186 13.05 -5.56 14.36
CA PRO A 186 13.86 -6.46 13.55
C PRO A 186 14.64 -7.44 14.44
N GLY A 187 14.45 -8.75 14.23
CA GLY A 187 15.13 -9.81 14.98
C GLY A 187 14.61 -10.08 16.40
N GLU A 188 13.61 -9.34 16.90
CA GLU A 188 12.86 -9.71 18.11
C GLU A 188 11.81 -10.78 17.79
N ASP A 189 11.54 -11.73 18.71
CA ASP A 189 10.41 -12.66 18.55
C ASP A 189 9.08 -11.88 18.58
N CYS A 190 8.23 -12.13 17.60
CA CYS A 190 6.95 -11.47 17.43
C CYS A 190 5.73 -12.36 17.79
N ARG A 191 5.94 -13.59 18.26
CA ARG A 191 4.87 -14.51 18.72
C ARG A 191 3.95 -13.91 19.79
N SER A 192 4.53 -13.15 20.73
CA SER A 192 3.80 -12.55 21.85
C SER A 192 3.11 -11.23 21.48
N SER A 193 3.78 -10.37 20.71
CA SER A 193 3.26 -9.05 20.30
C SER A 193 2.28 -9.13 19.14
N LYS A 194 2.47 -10.08 18.21
CA LYS A 194 1.66 -10.29 16.99
C LYS A 194 1.56 -9.05 16.10
N CYS A 195 2.55 -8.16 16.19
CA CYS A 195 2.70 -6.98 15.34
C CYS A 195 4.16 -6.57 15.26
N CYS A 196 4.52 -5.86 14.19
CA CYS A 196 5.89 -5.49 13.87
C CYS A 196 6.07 -3.97 13.85
N SER A 197 7.14 -3.44 14.42
CA SER A 197 7.42 -2.00 14.36
C SER A 197 7.99 -1.56 13.00
N THR A 198 8.55 -2.48 12.22
CA THR A 198 9.07 -2.23 10.87
C THR A 198 7.94 -2.09 9.85
N PRO A 199 7.81 -0.93 9.15
CA PRO A 199 6.80 -0.75 8.11
C PRO A 199 6.87 -1.82 7.02
N GLY A 200 5.71 -2.23 6.51
CA GLY A 200 5.60 -3.19 5.42
C GLY A 200 5.98 -4.64 5.78
N THR A 201 6.23 -4.96 7.05
CA THR A 201 6.50 -6.33 7.53
C THR A 201 5.28 -6.94 8.22
N GLN A 202 5.25 -8.26 8.34
CA GLN A 202 4.29 -9.00 9.15
C GLN A 202 5.02 -10.03 10.01
N CYS A 203 4.45 -10.35 11.17
CA CYS A 203 5.01 -11.41 12.00
C CYS A 203 4.70 -12.77 11.36
N PHE A 204 5.74 -13.53 11.02
CA PHE A 204 5.60 -14.88 10.48
C PHE A 204 6.22 -15.89 11.43
N MET A 205 5.46 -16.93 11.76
CA MET A 205 5.92 -18.04 12.58
C MET A 205 6.94 -18.88 11.82
N LYS A 206 8.17 -18.99 12.34
CA LYS A 206 9.16 -19.97 11.89
C LYS A 206 8.72 -21.35 12.35
N ASN A 207 8.61 -21.53 13.66
CA ASN A 207 8.17 -22.79 14.29
C ASN A 207 7.39 -22.49 15.59
N ALA A 208 7.14 -23.50 16.42
CA ALA A 208 6.43 -23.32 17.69
C ALA A 208 7.05 -22.25 18.61
N ASP A 209 8.37 -22.10 18.56
CA ASP A 209 9.20 -21.37 19.53
C ASP A 209 9.80 -20.06 19.00
N TRP A 210 9.65 -19.77 17.72
CA TRP A 210 10.15 -18.54 17.09
C TRP A 210 9.22 -17.99 16.00
N GLY A 211 8.95 -16.69 16.02
CA GLY A 211 8.38 -15.93 14.90
C GLY A 211 9.19 -14.67 14.65
N SER A 212 9.29 -14.22 13.39
CA SER A 212 10.06 -13.02 13.02
C SER A 212 9.25 -12.08 12.14
N CYS A 213 9.55 -10.79 12.24
CA CYS A 213 9.00 -9.75 11.38
C CYS A 213 9.70 -9.77 10.00
N LEU A 214 9.00 -10.24 8.97
CA LEU A 214 9.52 -10.33 7.59
C LEU A 214 8.61 -9.60 6.59
N PRO A 215 9.13 -9.13 5.45
CA PRO A 215 8.32 -8.61 4.35
C PRO A 215 7.55 -9.73 3.62
N SER A 216 8.16 -10.91 3.47
CA SER A 216 7.57 -12.12 2.89
C SER A 216 8.10 -13.35 3.63
N CYS A 217 7.39 -14.46 3.51
CA CYS A 217 7.80 -15.74 4.08
C CYS A 217 7.30 -16.86 3.16
N GLU A 218 8.20 -17.72 2.70
CA GLU A 218 7.90 -18.86 1.83
C GLU A 218 8.06 -20.16 2.65
N PRO A 219 7.02 -21.00 2.77
CA PRO A 219 7.13 -22.24 3.54
C PRO A 219 8.07 -23.24 2.86
N GLY A 220 9.07 -23.74 3.59
CA GLY A 220 9.97 -24.76 3.05
C GLY A 220 11.01 -25.26 4.06
N PRO A 221 11.56 -26.48 3.85
CA PRO A 221 12.69 -26.98 4.62
C PRO A 221 14.01 -26.36 4.11
N ASN A 222 14.86 -25.84 5.01
CA ASN A 222 16.24 -25.55 4.63
C ASN A 222 17.04 -26.86 4.53
N PHE A 223 17.35 -27.30 3.31
CA PHE A 223 18.13 -28.52 3.06
C PHE A 223 19.62 -28.43 3.44
N GLN A 224 20.11 -27.26 3.88
CA GLN A 224 21.53 -27.03 4.21
C GLN A 224 21.83 -27.07 5.72
N GLU A 225 20.83 -27.22 6.58
CA GLU A 225 20.99 -27.28 8.04
C GLU A 225 20.54 -28.64 8.61
N PRO A 226 21.20 -29.18 9.66
CA PRO A 226 20.84 -30.46 10.26
C PRO A 226 19.56 -30.37 11.11
N GLU A 227 19.24 -29.18 11.64
CA GLU A 227 17.95 -28.91 12.25
C GLU A 227 16.93 -28.58 11.16
N TRP A 228 15.73 -29.17 11.27
CA TRP A 228 14.60 -28.90 10.39
C TRP A 228 14.11 -27.47 10.58
N ASN A 229 14.79 -26.52 9.93
CA ASN A 229 14.44 -25.11 9.87
C ASN A 229 13.25 -24.88 8.92
N ASN A 230 12.17 -25.63 9.12
CA ASN A 230 10.95 -25.49 8.34
C ASN A 230 10.22 -24.22 8.76
N TRP A 231 10.31 -23.14 7.97
CA TRP A 231 9.45 -21.98 8.20
C TRP A 231 8.01 -22.38 7.93
N TRP A 232 7.15 -22.32 8.95
CA TRP A 232 5.72 -22.58 8.80
C TRP A 232 5.02 -21.43 8.07
N CYS A 233 5.61 -20.23 8.11
CA CYS A 233 5.13 -18.98 7.52
C CYS A 233 3.66 -18.65 7.83
N ARG A 234 3.13 -19.16 8.95
CA ARG A 234 1.82 -18.76 9.46
C ARG A 234 1.89 -17.30 9.91
N PRO A 235 1.11 -16.37 9.33
CA PRO A 235 1.08 -14.99 9.78
C PRO A 235 0.45 -14.91 11.18
N LEU A 236 1.00 -14.04 12.02
CA LEU A 236 0.50 -13.75 13.37
C LEU A 236 0.10 -12.27 13.44
N GLY A 237 -1.21 -11.99 13.49
CA GLY A 237 -1.74 -10.63 13.50
C GLY A 237 -1.60 -9.88 12.17
N PRO A 238 -1.94 -8.58 12.15
CA PRO A 238 -1.97 -7.78 10.94
C PRO A 238 -0.56 -7.49 10.40
N ARG A 239 -0.48 -7.25 9.09
CA ARG A 239 0.70 -6.68 8.45
C ARG A 239 0.82 -5.20 8.82
N SER A 240 2.01 -4.78 9.24
CA SER A 240 2.29 -3.37 9.50
C SER A 240 2.28 -2.59 8.18
N PRO A 241 1.57 -1.45 8.07
CA PRO A 241 1.49 -0.66 6.84
C PRO A 241 2.87 -0.36 6.24
N GLY A 242 3.01 -0.54 4.93
CA GLY A 242 4.22 -0.16 4.17
C GLY A 242 4.16 1.29 3.71
N ALA A 243 5.25 1.77 3.11
CA ALA A 243 5.22 3.03 2.37
C ALA A 243 4.20 2.94 1.21
N ALA A 244 3.34 3.94 1.07
CA ALA A 244 2.30 3.96 0.06
C ALA A 244 2.84 4.17 -1.37
N PRO A 245 2.18 3.69 -2.44
CA PRO A 245 2.69 3.80 -3.80
C PRO A 245 3.02 5.22 -4.28
N TRP A 246 2.29 6.24 -3.79
CA TRP A 246 2.53 7.64 -4.13
C TRP A 246 3.81 8.23 -3.53
N VAL A 247 4.41 7.58 -2.52
CA VAL A 247 5.61 8.06 -1.82
C VAL A 247 6.77 8.22 -2.80
N GLN A 248 6.94 7.28 -3.73
CA GLN A 248 8.02 7.29 -4.73
C GLN A 248 7.88 8.39 -5.80
N SER A 249 6.69 8.98 -5.99
CA SER A 249 6.47 10.08 -6.95
C SER A 249 6.27 11.45 -6.30
N THR A 250 6.04 11.50 -4.98
CA THR A 250 5.68 12.73 -4.26
C THR A 250 6.78 13.18 -3.30
N CYS A 251 7.37 12.27 -2.53
CA CYS A 251 8.38 12.59 -1.52
C CYS A 251 9.75 12.92 -2.15
N ALA A 252 10.69 13.37 -1.35
CA ALA A 252 12.05 13.68 -1.80
C ALA A 252 12.83 12.38 -2.10
N HIS A 253 13.54 12.34 -3.24
CA HIS A 253 14.35 11.20 -3.66
C HIS A 253 15.66 11.07 -2.85
N PRO A 254 16.36 9.91 -2.89
CA PRO A 254 17.64 9.73 -2.22
C PRO A 254 18.66 10.82 -2.60
N GLY A 255 19.17 11.54 -1.60
CA GLY A 255 20.10 12.67 -1.78
C GLY A 255 19.44 14.06 -1.92
N GLU A 256 18.11 14.14 -2.00
CA GLU A 256 17.37 15.40 -1.92
C GLU A 256 17.10 15.82 -0.46
N ASN A 257 16.76 17.09 -0.25
CA ASN A 257 16.28 17.57 1.05
C ASN A 257 14.79 17.24 1.21
N CYS A 258 14.41 16.49 2.24
CA CYS A 258 13.02 16.11 2.51
C CYS A 258 12.16 17.24 3.10
N ALA A 259 12.75 18.28 3.70
CA ALA A 259 12.00 19.32 4.41
C ALA A 259 10.98 20.10 3.53
N PRO A 260 11.28 20.48 2.26
CA PRO A 260 10.30 21.11 1.37
C PRO A 260 9.17 20.18 0.90
N LYS A 261 9.35 18.85 1.00
CA LYS A 261 8.34 17.84 0.64
C LYS A 261 7.54 17.33 1.84
N GLY A 262 8.07 17.49 3.06
CA GLY A 262 7.53 16.90 4.29
C GLY A 262 7.80 15.39 4.45
N CYS A 263 8.40 14.72 3.46
CA CYS A 263 8.68 13.28 3.49
C CYS A 263 9.86 12.90 2.56
N CYS A 264 10.53 11.80 2.89
CA CYS A 264 11.55 11.14 2.06
C CYS A 264 10.94 9.90 1.38
N ALA A 265 11.36 9.57 0.16
CA ALA A 265 10.94 8.38 -0.58
C ALA A 265 11.61 7.09 -0.07
N THR A 266 12.73 7.22 0.62
CA THR A 266 13.40 6.20 1.44
C THR A 266 13.76 6.82 2.79
N PRO A 267 13.54 6.14 3.92
CA PRO A 267 14.01 6.58 5.23
C PRO A 267 15.53 6.42 5.39
#